data_AF-A0A7S0YZR9-F1
#
_entry.id   AF-A0A7S0YZR9-F1
#
_cell.length_a   1.000
_cell.length_b   1.000
_cell.length_c   1.000
_cell.angle_alpha   90.00
_cell.angle_beta   90.00
_cell.angle_gamma   90.00
#
_symmetry.space_group_name_H-M   'P 1'
#
loop_
_entity.id
_entity.type
_entity.pdbx_description
1 polymer ?
#
loop_
_entity_poly.entity_id
_entity_poly.type
_entity_poly.pdbx_seq_one_letter_code
_entity_poly.pdbx_strand_id
1 'polypeptide(L)'
;NALVKWRTIKNDAAKAKRVRWPVMKRHRRFLEKLLRSYANDPSRLLDIARGCVVFETLEHMHACVKAVAADDNVVVERIKNRMAPDYDSSQTAGYRDVCINLRVVNPPAQALGVELHVCEVQLLLLDFDSLKTDDGHMRYLQARNASGS
;
A
#
# COMPACT_ATOMS: atom_id res chain seq x y z
N ASN A 1 23.31 -3.76 -8.14
CA ASN A 1 22.46 -2.55 -8.29
C ASN A 1 22.25 -1.89 -6.94
N ALA A 2 22.79 -0.67 -6.76
CA ALA A 2 22.71 0.08 -5.52
C ALA A 2 21.35 0.79 -5.41
N LEU A 3 20.68 0.67 -4.25
CA LEU A 3 19.46 1.40 -3.93
C LEU A 3 19.78 2.89 -3.81
N VAL A 4 19.13 3.74 -4.60
CA VAL A 4 19.37 5.19 -4.62
C VAL A 4 18.41 5.88 -3.65
N LYS A 5 18.92 6.72 -2.73
CA LYS A 5 18.10 7.45 -1.75
C LYS A 5 17.15 8.43 -2.45
N TRP A 6 15.89 8.52 -1.98
CA TRP A 6 14.87 9.45 -2.52
C TRP A 6 15.37 10.90 -2.63
N ARG A 7 16.13 11.39 -1.64
CA ARG A 7 16.71 12.75 -1.66
C ARG A 7 17.59 13.01 -2.89
N THR A 8 18.16 11.97 -3.48
CA THR A 8 19.03 12.03 -4.66
C THR A 8 18.22 12.03 -5.96
N ILE A 9 17.01 11.44 -5.97
CA ILE A 9 16.16 11.33 -7.17
C ILE A 9 14.94 12.25 -7.14
N LYS A 10 14.68 12.98 -6.04
CA LYS A 10 13.53 13.88 -5.92
C LYS A 10 13.47 14.96 -7.01
N ASN A 11 14.64 15.32 -7.57
CA ASN A 11 14.78 16.32 -8.64
C ASN A 11 14.80 15.69 -10.05
N ASP A 12 14.81 14.35 -10.16
CA ASP A 12 14.72 13.63 -11.42
C ASP A 12 13.23 13.46 -11.79
N ALA A 13 12.74 14.37 -12.65
CA ALA A 13 11.33 14.44 -13.03
C ALA A 13 10.80 13.15 -13.67
N ALA A 14 11.64 12.36 -14.33
CA ALA A 14 11.23 11.09 -14.93
C ALA A 14 10.98 10.00 -13.87
N LYS A 15 11.79 9.98 -12.81
CA LYS A 15 11.60 9.05 -11.68
C LYS A 15 10.54 9.53 -10.70
N ALA A 16 10.43 10.83 -10.46
CA ALA A 16 9.41 11.42 -9.60
C ALA A 16 7.97 11.15 -10.11
N LYS A 17 7.77 11.15 -11.44
CA LYS A 17 6.47 10.80 -12.06
C LYS A 17 6.01 9.36 -11.80
N ARG A 18 6.92 8.44 -11.47
CA ARG A 18 6.61 7.03 -11.18
C ARG A 18 6.12 6.81 -9.75
N VAL A 19 6.25 7.82 -8.89
CA VAL A 19 5.78 7.78 -7.51
C VAL A 19 4.41 8.46 -7.45
N ARG A 20 3.35 7.68 -7.28
CA ARG A 20 2.03 8.24 -6.95
C ARG A 20 1.97 8.54 -5.46
N TRP A 21 2.12 9.81 -5.13
CA TRP A 21 1.93 10.27 -3.76
C TRP A 21 0.48 10.07 -3.35
N PRO A 22 0.26 9.46 -2.19
CA PRO A 22 -1.08 9.23 -1.73
C PRO A 22 -1.73 10.51 -1.23
N VAL A 23 -3.01 10.65 -1.58
CA VAL A 23 -3.89 11.60 -0.90
C VAL A 23 -4.35 10.92 0.40
N MET A 24 -4.23 11.63 1.52
CA MET A 24 -4.75 11.17 2.81
C MET A 24 -6.21 10.76 2.66
N LYS A 25 -6.59 9.64 3.27
CA LYS A 25 -7.93 9.08 3.12
C LYS A 25 -8.98 10.08 3.64
N ARG A 26 -10.01 10.36 2.83
CA ARG A 26 -11.08 11.31 3.19
C ARG A 26 -11.80 10.86 4.47
N HIS A 27 -12.02 11.78 5.41
CA HIS A 27 -12.66 11.57 6.72
C HIS A 27 -13.93 10.70 6.68
N ARG A 28 -14.80 10.86 5.68
CA ARG A 28 -16.02 10.06 5.55
C ARG A 28 -15.75 8.56 5.36
N ARG A 29 -14.72 8.20 4.58
CA ARG A 29 -14.34 6.79 4.33
C ARG A 29 -13.66 6.15 5.56
N PHE A 30 -13.08 6.96 6.43
CA PHE A 30 -12.55 6.54 7.72
C PHE A 30 -13.72 6.10 8.62
N LEU A 31 -14.73 6.95 8.79
CA LEU A 31 -15.90 6.66 9.62
C LEU A 31 -16.67 5.43 9.11
N GLU A 32 -16.86 5.31 7.80
CA GLU A 32 -17.53 4.15 7.21
C GLU A 32 -16.79 2.84 7.51
N LYS A 33 -15.46 2.79 7.41
CA LYS A 33 -14.70 1.59 7.77
C LYS A 33 -14.72 1.30 9.26
N LEU A 34 -14.58 2.33 10.10
CA LEU A 34 -14.57 2.19 11.55
C LEU A 34 -15.87 1.56 12.05
N LEU A 35 -17.00 2.10 11.58
CA LEU A 35 -18.34 1.66 11.97
C LEU A 35 -18.74 0.32 11.36
N ARG A 36 -18.35 0.03 10.10
CA ARG A 36 -18.82 -1.17 9.38
C ARG A 36 -17.91 -2.38 9.50
N SER A 37 -16.60 -2.18 9.65
CA SER A 37 -15.61 -3.26 9.48
C SER A 37 -14.71 -3.48 10.71
N TYR A 38 -14.66 -2.52 11.64
CA TYR A 38 -13.72 -2.56 12.76
C TYR A 38 -14.37 -2.44 14.14
N ALA A 39 -15.70 -2.58 14.24
CA ALA A 39 -16.44 -2.54 15.50
C ALA A 39 -16.10 -1.31 16.38
N ASN A 40 -15.89 -0.16 15.73
CA ASN A 40 -15.52 1.10 16.37
C ASN A 40 -14.13 1.12 17.05
N ASP A 41 -13.24 0.20 16.71
CA ASP A 41 -11.85 0.20 17.18
C ASP A 41 -10.92 0.91 16.16
N PRO A 42 -10.46 2.15 16.44
CA PRO A 42 -9.63 2.91 15.53
C PRO A 42 -8.21 2.35 15.38
N SER A 43 -7.74 1.50 16.30
CA SER A 43 -6.41 0.87 16.20
C SER A 43 -6.28 -0.07 15.00
N ARG A 44 -7.42 -0.54 14.46
CA ARG A 44 -7.51 -1.45 13.33
C ARG A 44 -7.51 -0.75 11.96
N LEU A 45 -7.49 0.57 11.95
CA LEU A 45 -7.41 1.39 10.72
C LEU A 45 -5.98 1.57 10.27
N LEU A 46 -5.45 0.55 9.58
CA LEU A 46 -4.05 0.48 9.15
C LEU A 46 -3.77 1.22 7.82
N ASP A 47 -4.76 1.88 7.23
CA ASP A 47 -4.69 2.49 5.89
C ASP A 47 -5.00 3.99 5.87
N ILE A 48 -4.78 4.68 7.00
CA ILE A 48 -4.92 6.14 7.10
C ILE A 48 -3.79 6.81 6.31
N ALA A 49 -2.55 6.45 6.62
CA ALA A 49 -1.39 6.69 5.78
C ALA A 49 -1.20 5.47 4.87
N ARG A 50 -1.49 5.61 3.58
CA ARG A 50 -1.29 4.55 2.58
C ARG A 50 -0.49 5.10 1.42
N GLY A 51 0.34 4.34 0.73
CA GLY A 51 1.10 4.74 -0.47
C GLY A 51 1.08 3.65 -1.53
N CYS A 52 1.45 4.01 -2.76
CA CYS A 52 1.49 3.07 -3.89
C CYS A 52 2.76 3.27 -4.72
N VAL A 53 3.50 2.20 -4.96
CA VAL A 53 4.68 2.18 -5.82
C VAL A 53 4.43 1.23 -6.99
N VAL A 54 4.65 1.72 -8.21
CA VAL A 54 4.40 0.95 -9.44
C VAL A 54 5.75 0.52 -10.04
N PHE A 55 5.85 -0.74 -10.43
CA PHE A 55 7.05 -1.38 -10.97
C PHE A 55 6.79 -1.90 -12.38
N GLU A 56 7.82 -1.87 -13.22
CA GLU A 56 7.74 -2.44 -14.57
C GLU A 56 7.90 -3.97 -14.55
N THR A 57 8.64 -4.52 -13.57
CA THR A 57 8.94 -5.96 -13.52
C THR A 57 8.82 -6.53 -12.10
N LEU A 58 8.57 -7.83 -12.00
CA LEU A 58 8.44 -8.55 -10.74
C LEU A 58 9.76 -8.56 -9.96
N GLU A 59 10.90 -8.60 -10.65
CA GLU A 59 12.23 -8.56 -10.05
C GLU A 59 12.45 -7.25 -9.29
N HIS A 60 12.06 -6.11 -9.87
CA HIS A 60 12.15 -4.81 -9.21
C HIS A 60 11.23 -4.72 -7.99
N MET A 61 10.00 -5.24 -8.09
CA MET A 61 9.07 -5.33 -6.96
C MET A 61 9.67 -6.18 -5.83
N HIS A 62 10.19 -7.36 -6.15
CA HIS A 62 10.80 -8.26 -5.19
C HIS A 62 12.04 -7.64 -4.52
N ALA A 63 12.87 -6.92 -5.27
CA ALA A 63 14.00 -6.16 -4.72
C ALA A 63 13.53 -5.07 -3.75
N CYS A 64 12.41 -4.39 -4.04
CA CYS A 64 11.82 -3.40 -3.13
C CYS A 64 11.32 -4.05 -1.83
N VAL A 65 10.65 -5.21 -1.90
CA VAL A 65 10.22 -5.94 -0.69
C VAL A 65 11.42 -6.27 0.19
N LYS A 66 12.52 -6.77 -0.39
CA LYS A 66 13.77 -7.06 0.34
C LYS A 66 14.38 -5.81 0.97
N ALA A 67 14.39 -4.70 0.22
CA ALA A 67 14.92 -3.43 0.72
C ALA A 67 14.13 -2.91 1.92
N VAL A 68 12.78 -2.95 1.85
CA VAL A 68 11.90 -2.55 2.96
C VAL A 68 12.09 -3.45 4.17
N ALA A 69 12.20 -4.77 3.96
CA ALA A 69 12.39 -5.73 5.06
C ALA A 69 13.76 -5.60 5.76
N ALA A 70 14.75 -5.00 5.09
CA ALA A 70 16.10 -4.80 5.62
C ALA A 70 16.36 -3.35 6.11
N ASP A 71 15.36 -2.47 6.09
CA ASP A 71 15.51 -1.07 6.54
C ASP A 71 15.24 -0.95 8.04
N ASP A 72 16.29 -0.65 8.83
CA ASP A 72 16.21 -0.47 10.28
C ASP A 72 15.29 0.68 10.72
N ASN A 73 14.90 1.57 9.80
CA ASN A 73 13.96 2.65 10.08
C ASN A 73 12.50 2.22 9.96
N VAL A 74 12.26 0.95 9.63
CA VAL A 74 10.92 0.40 9.35
C VAL A 74 10.73 -0.90 10.11
N VAL A 75 9.54 -1.08 10.68
CA VAL A 75 9.08 -2.37 11.20
C VAL A 75 7.97 -2.88 10.30
N VAL A 76 8.17 -4.05 9.69
CA VAL A 76 7.15 -4.70 8.86
C VAL A 76 6.22 -5.50 9.77
N GLU A 77 4.95 -5.09 9.82
CA GLU A 77 3.92 -5.74 10.63
C GLU A 77 3.25 -6.89 9.87
N ARG A 78 3.05 -6.72 8.55
CA ARG A 78 2.42 -7.73 7.71
C ARG A 78 2.77 -7.55 6.23
N ILE A 79 2.97 -8.66 5.53
CA ILE A 79 3.01 -8.70 4.06
C ILE A 79 1.85 -9.55 3.55
N LYS A 80 1.07 -9.02 2.62
CA LYS A 80 0.04 -9.74 1.87
C LYS A 80 0.53 -9.89 0.44
N ASN A 81 0.95 -11.10 0.07
CA ASN A 81 1.41 -11.39 -1.28
C ASN A 81 0.24 -11.88 -2.14
N ARG A 82 -0.38 -11.00 -2.92
CA ARG A 82 -1.44 -11.36 -3.88
C ARG A 82 -0.89 -11.66 -5.28
N MET A 83 0.43 -11.61 -5.44
CA MET A 83 1.15 -12.03 -6.64
C MET A 83 1.48 -13.52 -6.63
N ALA A 84 1.25 -14.22 -5.51
CA ALA A 84 1.51 -15.64 -5.41
C ALA A 84 0.65 -16.42 -6.44
N PRO A 85 1.20 -17.44 -7.13
CA PRO A 85 0.47 -18.18 -8.17
C PRO A 85 -0.81 -18.84 -7.67
N ASP A 86 -0.81 -19.26 -6.40
CA ASP A 86 -1.92 -19.89 -5.68
C ASP A 86 -2.93 -18.88 -5.08
N TYR A 87 -2.67 -17.57 -5.20
CA TYR A 87 -3.61 -16.56 -4.74
C TYR A 87 -4.85 -16.52 -5.63
N ASP A 88 -6.02 -16.77 -5.04
CA ASP A 88 -7.31 -16.60 -5.70
C ASP A 88 -7.66 -15.12 -5.87
N SER A 89 -7.58 -14.66 -7.13
CA SER A 89 -7.91 -13.29 -7.53
C SER A 89 -9.35 -13.14 -8.05
N SER A 90 -10.21 -14.16 -7.92
CA SER A 90 -11.60 -14.12 -8.40
C SER A 90 -12.38 -12.96 -7.77
N GLN A 91 -12.20 -12.74 -6.46
CA GLN A 91 -12.85 -11.67 -5.70
C GLN A 91 -12.32 -10.26 -6.02
N THR A 92 -11.16 -10.16 -6.66
CA THR A 92 -10.53 -8.88 -7.04
C THR A 92 -10.59 -8.64 -8.54
N ALA A 93 -11.39 -9.42 -9.28
CA ALA A 93 -11.49 -9.34 -10.74
C ALA A 93 -10.12 -9.44 -11.44
N GLY A 94 -9.23 -10.28 -10.91
CA GLY A 94 -7.89 -10.47 -11.46
C GLY A 94 -6.85 -9.45 -10.99
N TYR A 95 -7.22 -8.43 -10.21
CA TYR A 95 -6.27 -7.48 -9.65
C TYR A 95 -5.31 -8.15 -8.64
N ARG A 96 -4.01 -7.87 -8.77
CA ARG A 96 -2.94 -8.42 -7.93
C ARG A 96 -1.95 -7.33 -7.52
N ASP A 97 -1.49 -7.40 -6.27
CA ASP A 97 -0.48 -6.51 -5.69
C ASP A 97 0.29 -7.22 -4.55
N VAL A 98 1.36 -6.58 -4.07
CA VAL A 98 1.94 -6.90 -2.76
C VAL A 98 1.59 -5.74 -1.83
N CYS A 99 0.94 -6.03 -0.71
CA CYS A 99 0.54 -5.02 0.25
C CYS A 99 1.31 -5.21 1.56
N ILE A 100 2.06 -4.19 1.95
CA ILE A 100 2.92 -4.18 3.13
C ILE A 100 2.31 -3.23 4.16
N ASN A 101 2.03 -3.74 5.35
CA ASN A 101 1.73 -2.92 6.51
C ASN A 101 3.03 -2.75 7.31
N LEU A 102 3.41 -1.52 7.57
CA LEU A 102 4.67 -1.19 8.23
C LEU A 102 4.54 0.03 9.15
N ARG A 103 5.45 0.17 10.10
CA ARG A 103 5.62 1.37 10.91
C ARG A 103 6.95 2.02 10.62
N VAL A 104 7.01 3.35 10.65
CA VAL A 104 8.25 4.11 10.53
C VAL A 104 8.76 4.40 11.94
N VAL A 105 9.93 3.89 12.30
CA VAL A 105 10.46 3.91 13.69
C VAL A 105 11.72 4.76 13.85
N ASN A 106 11.95 5.69 12.93
CA ASN A 106 13.10 6.60 12.97
C ASN A 106 12.95 7.75 13.99
N PRO A 107 14.02 8.48 14.33
CA PRO A 107 13.95 9.56 15.33
C PRO A 107 12.92 10.66 15.01
N PRO A 108 12.74 11.10 13.74
CA PRO A 108 11.65 12.02 13.41
C PRO A 108 10.24 11.49 13.72
N ALA A 109 9.96 10.22 13.46
CA ALA A 109 8.66 9.62 13.77
C ALA A 109 8.41 9.56 15.27
N GLN A 110 9.45 9.23 16.05
CA GLN A 110 9.39 9.24 17.52
C GLN A 110 9.17 10.65 18.08
N ALA A 111 9.88 11.65 17.55
CA ALA A 111 9.72 13.05 17.98
C ALA A 111 8.32 13.60 17.71
N LEU A 112 7.61 13.03 16.73
CA LEU A 112 6.23 13.37 16.39
C LEU A 112 5.19 12.47 17.11
N GLY A 113 5.62 11.43 17.82
CA GLY A 113 4.74 10.46 18.51
C GLY A 113 3.92 9.59 17.56
N VAL A 114 4.42 9.32 16.35
CA VAL A 114 3.71 8.56 15.29
C VAL A 114 4.39 7.24 14.93
N GLU A 115 5.43 6.84 15.66
CA GLU A 115 6.21 5.62 15.43
C GLU A 115 5.43 4.32 15.64
N LEU A 116 4.30 4.39 16.33
CA LEU A 116 3.35 3.28 16.50
C LEU A 116 2.29 3.22 15.39
N HIS A 117 2.23 4.24 14.51
CA HIS A 117 1.24 4.29 13.45
C HIS A 117 1.60 3.37 12.29
N VAL A 118 0.65 2.52 11.90
CA VAL A 118 0.81 1.61 10.75
C VAL A 118 0.42 2.32 9.47
N CYS A 119 1.33 2.26 8.51
CA CYS A 119 1.16 2.69 7.13
C CYS A 119 0.95 1.48 6.23
N GLU A 120 0.14 1.64 5.17
CA GLU A 120 -0.04 0.65 4.11
C GLU A 120 0.78 1.05 2.87
N VAL A 121 1.65 0.19 2.36
CA VAL A 121 2.34 0.40 1.08
C VAL A 121 1.92 -0.69 0.10
N GLN A 122 1.30 -0.29 -1.00
CA GLN A 122 0.95 -1.20 -2.10
C GLN A 122 2.04 -1.16 -3.16
N LEU A 123 2.49 -2.34 -3.59
CA LEU A 123 3.41 -2.53 -4.70
C LEU A 123 2.63 -3.15 -5.86
N LEU A 124 2.60 -2.48 -7.00
CA LEU A 124 1.89 -2.93 -8.21
C LEU A 124 2.86 -3.15 -9.36
N LEU A 125 2.56 -4.09 -10.24
CA LEU A 125 3.14 -4.05 -11.59
C LEU A 125 2.33 -3.12 -12.46
N LEU A 126 3.00 -2.49 -13.43
CA LEU A 126 2.40 -1.56 -14.38
C LEU A 126 1.19 -2.17 -15.10
N ASP A 127 1.29 -3.44 -15.48
CA ASP A 127 0.22 -4.19 -16.13
C ASP A 127 -1.05 -4.26 -15.27
N PHE A 128 -0.90 -4.43 -13.94
CA PHE A 128 -2.02 -4.45 -12.99
C PHE A 128 -2.50 -3.05 -12.59
N ASP A 129 -1.67 -2.00 -12.70
CA ASP A 129 -2.11 -0.62 -12.46
C ASP A 129 -3.13 -0.18 -13.51
N SER A 130 -3.01 -0.67 -14.75
CA SER A 130 -3.97 -0.40 -15.83
C SER A 130 -5.39 -0.94 -15.54
N LEU A 131 -5.49 -2.03 -14.76
CA LEU A 131 -6.77 -2.63 -14.34
C LEU A 131 -7.43 -1.85 -13.20
N LYS A 132 -6.72 -0.90 -12.60
CA LYS A 132 -7.18 -0.05 -11.50
C LYS A 132 -8.01 1.14 -12.01
N THR A 133 -8.87 0.89 -13.00
CA THR A 133 -9.84 1.88 -13.50
C THR A 133 -10.91 2.16 -12.44
N ASP A 134 -11.50 3.35 -12.46
CA ASP A 134 -12.62 3.70 -11.56
C ASP A 134 -13.77 2.67 -11.71
N ASP A 135 -14.00 2.16 -12.91
CA ASP A 135 -14.96 1.08 -13.20
C ASP A 135 -14.60 -0.25 -12.53
N GLY A 136 -13.33 -0.65 -12.57
CA GLY A 136 -12.85 -1.86 -11.87
C GLY A 136 -12.99 -1.73 -10.36
N HIS A 137 -12.66 -0.55 -9.80
CA HIS A 137 -12.86 -0.26 -8.38
C HIS A 137 -14.34 -0.28 -7.99
N MET A 138 -15.22 0.29 -8.82
CA MET A 138 -16.66 0.30 -8.59
C MET A 138 -17.27 -1.12 -8.63
N ARG A 139 -16.87 -1.96 -9.59
CA ARG A 139 -17.32 -3.36 -9.67
C ARG A 139 -16.86 -4.18 -8.45
N TYR A 140 -15.62 -3.98 -8.01
CA TYR A 140 -15.13 -4.59 -6.77
C TYR A 140 -15.94 -4.12 -5.55
N LEU A 141 -16.23 -2.81 -5.42
CA LEU A 141 -17.02 -2.29 -4.32
C LEU A 141 -18.44 -2.87 -4.31
N GLN A 142 -19.06 -3.02 -5.49
CA GLN A 142 -20.38 -3.65 -5.64
C GLN A 142 -20.35 -5.12 -5.22
N ALA A 143 -19.40 -5.90 -5.73
CA ALA A 143 -19.25 -7.31 -5.38
C ALA A 143 -18.98 -7.50 -3.87
N ARG A 144 -18.06 -6.73 -3.29
CA ARG A 144 -17.74 -6.78 -1.86
C ARG A 144 -18.94 -6.43 -0.98
N ASN A 145 -19.63 -5.33 -1.30
CA ASN A 145 -20.79 -4.88 -0.52
C ASN A 145 -21.95 -5.90 -0.59
N ALA A 146 -22.07 -6.66 -1.68
CA ALA A 146 -23.02 -7.76 -1.80
C ALA A 146 -22.61 -9.00 -0.97
N SER A 147 -21.31 -9.23 -0.77
CA SER A 147 -20.77 -10.37 0.00
C SER A 147 -20.61 -10.14 1.52
N GLY A 148 -21.06 -9.00 2.05
CA GLY A 148 -21.16 -8.78 3.51
C GLY A 148 -19.84 -8.81 4.29
N SER A 149 -18.71 -8.50 3.66
CA SER A 149 -17.36 -8.47 4.28
C SER A 149 -16.69 -7.09 4.24
#